data_AF-A0A7K3Z6J5-F1
#
_entry.id   AF-A0A7K3Z6J5-F1
#
_cell.length_a   1.000
_cell.length_b   1.000
_cell.length_c   1.000
_cell.angle_alpha   90.00
_cell.angle_beta   90.00
_cell.angle_gamma   90.00
#
_symmetry.space_group_name_H-M   'P 1'
#
loop_
_entity.id
_entity.type
_entity.pdbx_description
1 polymer ?
#
loop_
_entity_poly.entity_id
_entity_poly.type
_entity_poly.pdbx_seq_one_letter_code
_entity_poly.pdbx_strand_id
1 'polypeptide(L)'
;MAILGRVLLKKTFSLALIFNSLITLGCVSGILYGFYVSYPNWRPFEPYLIDGNLFWITVAAAVINIFPSAAIGRVLHTGRFLFHHYVYGFLVIILASAYIIFFTPAPLLKVFLVDTNNVSVNAGRFLLLIGITLLLDDLPDVSKRLESSLNWVKTKTCKIRKLVHVLQIVTGLVCIYCSSAVLLHTLSEPTRALQNSFLIISLFITGVIALAHGKRKAWLNMEPPEANQCRGHH
;
A
#
# COMPACT_ATOMS: atom_id res chain seq x y z
N MET A 1 31.03 -6.38 -3.57
CA MET A 1 29.78 -6.83 -4.24
C MET A 1 28.69 -7.29 -3.28
N ALA A 2 28.96 -8.16 -2.30
CA ALA A 2 27.93 -8.68 -1.38
C ALA A 2 27.16 -7.62 -0.57
N ILE A 3 27.85 -6.55 -0.12
CA ILE A 3 27.23 -5.44 0.63
C ILE A 3 26.25 -4.66 -0.25
N LEU A 4 26.65 -4.31 -1.48
CA LEU A 4 25.79 -3.61 -2.45
C LEU A 4 24.56 -4.44 -2.82
N GLY A 5 24.72 -5.75 -3.06
CA GLY A 5 23.60 -6.64 -3.35
C GLY A 5 22.57 -6.70 -2.22
N ARG A 6 23.03 -6.81 -0.96
CA ARG A 6 22.13 -6.80 0.22
C ARG A 6 21.37 -5.49 0.37
N VAL A 7 22.04 -4.38 0.08
CA VAL A 7 21.47 -3.03 0.16
C VAL A 7 20.37 -2.84 -0.88
N LEU A 8 20.65 -3.18 -2.15
CA LEU A 8 19.67 -3.13 -3.24
C LEU A 8 18.47 -4.03 -2.93
N LEU A 9 18.71 -5.27 -2.50
CA LEU A 9 17.64 -6.21 -2.15
C LEU A 9 16.69 -5.65 -1.08
N LYS A 10 17.24 -5.03 -0.02
CA LYS A 10 16.40 -4.44 1.04
C LYS A 10 15.61 -3.23 0.53
N LYS A 11 16.20 -2.38 -0.32
CA LYS A 11 15.50 -1.23 -0.90
C LYS A 11 14.39 -1.67 -1.85
N THR A 12 14.67 -2.61 -2.76
CA THR A 12 13.67 -3.22 -3.65
C THR A 12 12.57 -3.91 -2.85
N PHE A 13 12.91 -4.61 -1.77
CA PHE A 13 11.93 -5.24 -0.89
C PHE A 13 11.03 -4.20 -0.21
N SER A 14 11.60 -3.11 0.34
CA SER A 14 10.84 -1.98 0.91
C SER A 14 9.84 -1.41 -0.10
N LEU A 15 10.29 -1.14 -1.32
CA LEU A 15 9.43 -0.64 -2.40
C LEU A 15 8.34 -1.64 -2.77
N ALA A 16 8.66 -2.93 -2.87
CA ALA A 16 7.68 -3.98 -3.16
C ALA A 16 6.58 -4.06 -2.09
N LEU A 17 6.91 -3.84 -0.81
CA LEU A 17 5.95 -3.83 0.28
C LEU A 17 5.02 -2.61 0.25
N ILE A 18 5.56 -1.42 -0.04
CA ILE A 18 4.75 -0.20 -0.23
C ILE A 18 3.82 -0.40 -1.43
N PHE A 19 4.36 -0.89 -2.54
CA PHE A 19 3.60 -1.19 -3.75
C PHE A 19 2.46 -2.19 -3.49
N ASN A 20 2.73 -3.28 -2.77
CA ASN A 20 1.70 -4.24 -2.39
C ASN A 20 0.58 -3.62 -1.52
N SER A 21 0.95 -2.70 -0.62
CA SER A 21 -0.01 -1.97 0.20
C SER A 21 -0.92 -1.09 -0.68
N LEU A 22 -0.37 -0.44 -1.71
CA LEU A 22 -1.14 0.34 -2.68
C LEU A 22 -2.03 -0.53 -3.58
N ILE A 23 -1.55 -1.69 -4.03
CA ILE A 23 -2.39 -2.67 -4.75
C ILE A 23 -3.57 -3.07 -3.87
N THR A 24 -3.31 -3.42 -2.61
CA THR A 24 -4.36 -3.80 -1.65
C THR A 24 -5.40 -2.69 -1.55
N LEU A 25 -4.97 -1.44 -1.36
CA LEU A 25 -5.87 -0.28 -1.31
C LEU A 25 -6.70 -0.12 -2.58
N GLY A 26 -6.09 -0.25 -3.76
CA GLY A 26 -6.78 -0.15 -5.04
C GLY A 26 -7.83 -1.25 -5.24
N CYS A 27 -7.45 -2.51 -5.01
CA CYS A 27 -8.36 -3.65 -5.15
C CYS A 27 -9.54 -3.56 -4.17
N VAL A 28 -9.25 -3.22 -2.92
CA VAL A 28 -10.27 -3.10 -1.86
C VAL A 28 -11.19 -1.90 -2.10
N SER A 29 -10.67 -0.77 -2.58
CA SER A 29 -11.50 0.39 -2.94
C SER A 29 -12.51 0.03 -4.04
N GLY A 30 -12.12 -0.80 -5.02
CA GLY A 30 -13.03 -1.32 -6.03
C GLY A 30 -14.17 -2.16 -5.44
N ILE A 31 -13.86 -3.03 -4.46
CA ILE A 31 -14.88 -3.82 -3.77
C ILE A 31 -15.81 -2.94 -2.95
N LEU A 32 -15.26 -2.02 -2.14
CA LEU A 32 -16.07 -1.12 -1.31
C LEU A 32 -16.97 -0.22 -2.16
N TYR A 33 -16.47 0.26 -3.30
CA TYR A 33 -17.29 0.99 -4.28
C TYR A 33 -18.44 0.12 -4.81
N GLY A 34 -18.14 -1.13 -5.19
CA GLY A 34 -19.18 -2.06 -5.63
C GLY A 34 -20.23 -2.33 -4.54
N PHE A 35 -19.78 -2.53 -3.30
CA PHE A 35 -20.60 -2.87 -2.14
C PHE A 35 -21.53 -1.73 -1.71
N TYR A 36 -21.04 -0.49 -1.61
CA TYR A 36 -21.85 0.63 -1.13
C TYR A 36 -22.59 1.38 -2.23
N VAL A 37 -22.02 1.49 -3.43
CA VAL A 37 -22.54 2.40 -4.46
C VAL A 37 -23.28 1.65 -5.54
N SER A 38 -22.70 0.57 -6.05
CA SER A 38 -23.22 -0.08 -7.27
C SER A 38 -24.22 -1.20 -6.98
N TYR A 39 -24.07 -1.91 -5.86
CA TYR A 39 -24.88 -3.08 -5.52
C TYR A 39 -25.13 -3.17 -4.00
N PRO A 40 -26.12 -2.44 -3.45
CA PRO A 40 -26.32 -2.33 -2.00
C PRO A 40 -26.69 -3.66 -1.28
N ASN A 41 -27.19 -4.65 -2.03
CA ASN A 41 -27.49 -6.00 -1.51
C ASN A 41 -26.40 -7.03 -1.87
N TRP A 42 -25.29 -6.60 -2.47
CA TRP A 42 -24.22 -7.52 -2.85
C TRP A 42 -23.50 -8.01 -1.61
N ARG A 43 -23.40 -9.33 -1.48
CA ARG A 43 -22.62 -10.00 -0.45
C ARG A 43 -21.34 -10.54 -1.09
N PRO A 44 -20.24 -9.77 -1.08
CA PRO A 44 -19.03 -10.17 -1.79
C PRO A 44 -18.44 -11.43 -1.15
N PHE A 45 -18.19 -12.45 -1.97
CA PHE A 45 -17.52 -13.70 -1.57
C PHE A 45 -18.26 -14.56 -0.53
N GLU A 46 -19.59 -14.45 -0.44
CA GLU A 46 -20.43 -15.39 0.31
C GLU A 46 -20.28 -16.83 -0.25
N PRO A 47 -20.37 -17.88 0.59
CA PRO A 47 -20.55 -17.88 2.05
C PRO A 47 -19.25 -17.76 2.86
N TYR A 48 -18.10 -17.61 2.21
CA TYR A 48 -16.81 -17.68 2.88
C TYR A 48 -16.44 -16.38 3.62
N LEU A 49 -16.88 -15.24 3.12
CA LEU A 49 -16.76 -13.94 3.77
C LEU A 49 -18.03 -13.61 4.55
N ILE A 50 -17.90 -13.35 5.85
CA ILE A 50 -19.04 -13.03 6.73
C ILE A 50 -19.69 -11.70 6.36
N ASP A 51 -18.87 -10.66 6.10
CA ASP A 51 -19.35 -9.32 5.76
C ASP A 51 -18.32 -8.57 4.89
N GLY A 52 -18.80 -7.89 3.86
CA GLY A 52 -18.00 -6.99 3.02
C GLY A 52 -17.39 -5.80 3.78
N ASN A 53 -17.96 -5.38 4.91
CA ASN A 53 -17.43 -4.33 5.78
C ASN A 53 -16.02 -4.65 6.30
N LEU A 54 -15.63 -5.92 6.38
CA LEU A 54 -14.29 -6.34 6.82
C LEU A 54 -13.19 -5.80 5.91
N PHE A 55 -13.51 -5.45 4.67
CA PHE A 55 -12.57 -4.81 3.76
C PHE A 55 -12.08 -3.44 4.25
N TRP A 56 -12.85 -2.68 5.05
CA TRP A 56 -12.33 -1.47 5.70
C TRP A 56 -11.15 -1.74 6.64
N ILE A 57 -11.16 -2.89 7.30
CA ILE A 57 -10.06 -3.30 8.18
C ILE A 57 -8.80 -3.60 7.35
N THR A 58 -8.98 -4.15 6.14
CA THR A 58 -7.86 -4.39 5.20
C THR A 58 -7.27 -3.08 4.65
N VAL A 59 -8.09 -2.04 4.47
CA VAL A 59 -7.61 -0.67 4.17
C VAL A 59 -6.70 -0.18 5.30
N ALA A 60 -7.15 -0.30 6.56
CA ALA A 60 -6.35 0.08 7.71
C ALA A 60 -5.03 -0.73 7.78
N ALA A 61 -5.07 -2.04 7.51
CA ALA A 61 -3.88 -2.89 7.46
C ALA A 61 -2.85 -2.39 6.45
N ALA A 62 -3.30 -2.09 5.22
CA ALA A 62 -2.44 -1.61 4.15
C ALA A 62 -1.80 -0.26 4.51
N VAL A 63 -2.58 0.69 5.05
CA VAL A 63 -2.07 2.00 5.48
C VAL A 63 -1.04 1.87 6.59
N ILE A 64 -1.32 1.05 7.62
CA ILE A 64 -0.41 0.83 8.74
C ILE A 64 0.90 0.21 8.26
N ASN A 65 0.87 -0.68 7.26
CA ASN A 65 2.06 -1.33 6.73
C ASN A 65 3.00 -0.41 5.94
N ILE A 66 2.52 0.70 5.38
CA ILE A 66 3.35 1.62 4.57
C ILE A 66 4.53 2.16 5.39
N PHE A 67 4.28 2.63 6.62
CA PHE A 67 5.31 3.27 7.45
C PHE A 67 6.47 2.34 7.83
N PRO A 68 6.23 1.15 8.44
CA PRO A 68 7.28 0.20 8.74
C PRO A 68 8.01 -0.28 7.48
N SER A 69 7.29 -0.44 6.36
CA SER A 69 7.90 -0.83 5.08
C SER A 69 8.90 0.21 4.62
N ALA A 70 8.50 1.49 4.54
CA ALA A 70 9.40 2.58 4.17
C ALA A 70 10.56 2.78 5.17
N ALA A 71 10.38 2.44 6.45
CA ALA A 71 11.47 2.48 7.43
C ALA A 71 12.56 1.44 7.11
N ILE A 72 12.21 0.25 6.61
CA ILE A 72 13.19 -0.79 6.23
C ILE A 72 14.14 -0.28 5.13
N GLY A 73 13.62 0.43 4.13
CA GLY A 73 14.41 0.99 3.04
C GLY A 73 15.31 2.15 3.47
N ARG A 74 14.90 2.96 4.46
CA ARG A 74 15.60 4.19 4.88
C ARG A 74 16.78 3.97 5.81
N VAL A 75 16.83 2.88 6.56
CA VAL A 75 17.94 2.53 7.48
C VAL A 75 19.29 2.37 6.74
N LEU A 76 19.27 2.25 5.42
CA LEU A 76 20.45 1.87 4.65
C LEU A 76 21.43 2.99 4.34
N HIS A 77 21.15 4.26 4.68
CA HIS A 77 22.00 5.43 4.36
C HIS A 77 22.70 5.32 3.01
N THR A 78 22.02 4.77 2.01
CA THR A 78 22.50 4.68 0.64
C THR A 78 22.51 6.08 0.11
N GLY A 79 23.61 6.80 0.31
CA GLY A 79 23.73 8.19 -0.08
C GLY A 79 23.29 8.35 -1.52
N ARG A 80 22.21 9.14 -1.75
CA ARG A 80 21.67 9.69 -3.01
C ARG A 80 22.02 8.94 -4.30
N PHE A 81 22.01 7.60 -4.31
CA PHE A 81 23.00 6.92 -5.14
C PHE A 81 22.72 6.97 -6.64
N LEU A 82 21.53 7.35 -7.10
CA LEU A 82 21.26 7.77 -8.49
C LEU A 82 19.90 8.49 -8.53
N PHE A 83 19.91 9.82 -8.35
CA PHE A 83 18.75 10.73 -8.38
C PHE A 83 17.64 10.47 -7.33
N HIS A 84 16.83 11.49 -7.05
CA HIS A 84 15.75 11.40 -6.05
C HIS A 84 14.62 10.52 -6.62
N HIS A 85 14.23 9.42 -5.94
CA HIS A 85 13.22 8.48 -6.46
C HIS A 85 11.88 9.16 -6.69
N TYR A 86 11.59 10.24 -5.94
CA TYR A 86 10.40 11.04 -6.16
C TYR A 86 10.37 11.67 -7.57
N VAL A 87 11.51 12.02 -8.18
CA VAL A 87 11.56 12.58 -9.55
C VAL A 87 11.16 11.51 -10.57
N TYR A 88 11.71 10.30 -10.44
CA TYR A 88 11.27 9.16 -11.26
C TYR A 88 9.81 8.82 -11.00
N GLY A 89 9.36 8.88 -9.74
CA GLY A 89 7.97 8.71 -9.36
C GLY A 89 7.06 9.68 -10.10
N PHE A 90 7.36 10.98 -10.06
CA PHE A 90 6.59 12.00 -10.81
C PHE A 90 6.62 11.75 -12.32
N LEU A 91 7.78 11.44 -12.90
CA LEU A 91 7.89 11.17 -14.33
C LEU A 91 7.05 9.95 -14.73
N VAL A 92 7.11 8.86 -13.97
CA VAL A 92 6.29 7.66 -14.19
C VAL A 92 4.81 7.98 -14.02
N ILE A 93 4.41 8.77 -13.02
CA ILE A 93 3.01 9.20 -12.83
C ILE A 93 2.53 10.01 -14.04
N ILE A 94 3.31 10.98 -14.51
CA ILE A 94 2.96 11.82 -15.67
C ILE A 94 2.82 10.97 -16.93
N LEU A 95 3.80 10.11 -17.22
CA LEU A 95 3.78 9.25 -18.40
C LEU A 95 2.64 8.23 -18.34
N ALA A 96 2.39 7.62 -17.17
CA ALA A 96 1.27 6.70 -16.99
C ALA A 96 -0.09 7.41 -17.12
N SER A 97 -0.20 8.63 -16.58
CA SER A 97 -1.41 9.46 -16.73
C SER A 97 -1.66 9.83 -18.19
N ALA A 98 -0.63 10.30 -18.89
CA ALA A 98 -0.71 10.59 -20.32
C ALA A 98 -1.08 9.33 -21.11
N TYR A 99 -0.46 8.19 -20.81
CA TYR A 99 -0.80 6.92 -21.44
C TYR A 99 -2.29 6.57 -21.27
N ILE A 100 -2.83 6.67 -20.06
CA ILE A 100 -4.25 6.42 -19.81
C ILE A 100 -5.13 7.40 -20.57
N ILE A 101 -4.84 8.71 -20.49
CA ILE A 101 -5.67 9.76 -21.11
C ILE A 101 -5.72 9.60 -22.63
N PHE A 102 -4.58 9.32 -23.27
CA PHE A 102 -4.50 9.26 -24.74
C PHE A 102 -4.87 7.90 -25.31
N PHE A 103 -4.63 6.81 -24.59
CA PHE A 103 -4.78 5.45 -25.14
C PHE A 103 -5.90 4.64 -24.48
N THR A 104 -6.66 5.20 -23.54
CA THR A 104 -7.82 4.52 -22.94
C THR A 104 -9.05 5.43 -22.86
N PRO A 105 -10.26 4.88 -23.02
CA PRO A 105 -11.49 5.66 -22.85
C PRO A 105 -11.87 5.86 -21.37
N ALA A 106 -11.05 5.40 -20.42
CA ALA A 106 -11.37 5.44 -19.01
C ALA A 106 -11.00 6.81 -18.40
N PRO A 107 -11.92 7.48 -17.69
CA PRO A 107 -11.58 8.71 -17.00
C PRO A 107 -10.61 8.41 -15.85
N LEU A 108 -9.66 9.31 -15.62
CA LEU A 108 -8.54 9.11 -14.68
C LEU A 108 -9.01 8.78 -13.25
N LEU A 109 -10.14 9.34 -12.82
CA LEU A 109 -10.75 9.05 -11.51
C LEU A 109 -11.27 7.61 -11.38
N LYS A 110 -11.65 6.97 -12.49
CA LYS A 110 -12.11 5.56 -12.50
C LYS A 110 -10.97 4.56 -12.68
N VAL A 111 -9.75 5.02 -12.96
CA VAL A 111 -8.56 4.14 -13.10
C VAL A 111 -8.27 3.35 -11.83
N PHE A 112 -8.61 3.91 -10.66
CA PHE A 112 -8.44 3.20 -9.39
C PHE A 112 -9.61 2.26 -9.06
N LEU A 113 -10.74 2.36 -9.79
CA LEU A 113 -11.82 1.38 -9.72
C LEU A 113 -11.46 0.21 -10.65
N VAL A 114 -11.65 -1.03 -10.20
CA VAL A 114 -11.29 -2.23 -10.98
C VAL A 114 -12.09 -2.26 -12.29
N ASP A 115 -11.41 -2.08 -13.42
CA ASP A 115 -11.94 -2.36 -14.76
C ASP A 115 -11.32 -3.69 -15.20
N THR A 116 -12.10 -4.76 -15.09
CA THR A 116 -11.64 -6.13 -15.30
C THR A 116 -11.38 -6.48 -16.76
N ASN A 117 -11.82 -5.63 -17.70
CA ASN A 117 -11.92 -6.00 -19.10
C ASN A 117 -10.89 -5.27 -19.99
N ASN A 118 -10.27 -4.20 -19.47
CA ASN A 118 -9.33 -3.40 -20.25
C ASN A 118 -7.88 -3.57 -19.74
N VAL A 119 -7.09 -4.37 -20.46
CA VAL A 119 -5.66 -4.62 -20.15
C VAL A 119 -4.86 -3.32 -20.12
N SER A 120 -5.11 -2.40 -21.04
CA SER A 120 -4.41 -1.11 -21.12
C SER A 120 -4.68 -0.24 -19.88
N VAL A 121 -5.92 -0.19 -19.39
CA VAL A 121 -6.27 0.52 -18.15
C VAL A 121 -5.56 -0.09 -16.94
N ASN A 122 -5.47 -1.42 -16.88
CA ASN A 122 -4.78 -2.12 -15.78
C ASN A 122 -3.25 -1.93 -15.84
N ALA A 123 -2.65 -1.93 -17.03
CA ALA A 123 -1.24 -1.61 -17.22
C ALA A 123 -0.94 -0.16 -16.79
N GLY A 124 -1.78 0.80 -17.20
CA GLY A 124 -1.66 2.20 -16.78
C GLY A 124 -1.79 2.35 -15.26
N ARG A 125 -2.75 1.66 -14.64
CA ARG A 125 -2.91 1.63 -13.17
C ARG A 125 -1.68 1.06 -12.47
N PHE A 126 -1.15 -0.05 -12.95
CA PHE A 126 0.07 -0.66 -12.41
C PHE A 126 1.24 0.33 -12.45
N LEU A 127 1.45 1.01 -13.58
CA LEU A 127 2.48 2.04 -13.72
C LEU A 127 2.23 3.24 -12.79
N LEU A 128 0.99 3.70 -12.65
CA LEU A 128 0.65 4.76 -11.69
C LEU A 128 0.99 4.36 -10.26
N LEU A 129 0.63 3.15 -9.83
CA LEU A 129 0.93 2.64 -8.49
C LEU A 129 2.45 2.51 -8.26
N ILE A 130 3.23 2.14 -9.29
CA ILE A 130 4.70 2.16 -9.22
C ILE A 130 5.21 3.59 -9.01
N GLY A 131 4.73 4.54 -9.80
CA GLY A 131 5.13 5.93 -9.67
C GLY A 131 4.80 6.52 -8.29
N ILE A 132 3.60 6.22 -7.76
CA ILE A 132 3.19 6.60 -6.40
C ILE A 132 4.08 5.91 -5.35
N THR A 133 4.45 4.65 -5.55
CA THR A 133 5.36 3.93 -4.63
C THR A 133 6.71 4.62 -4.52
N LEU A 134 7.31 5.00 -5.65
CA LEU A 134 8.58 5.73 -5.70
C LEU A 134 8.46 7.10 -5.03
N LEU A 135 7.34 7.80 -5.22
CA LEU A 135 7.05 9.07 -4.57
C LEU A 135 6.88 8.92 -3.05
N LEU A 136 6.21 7.87 -2.60
CA LEU A 136 5.96 7.62 -1.17
C LEU A 136 7.24 7.24 -0.41
N ASP A 137 8.15 6.51 -1.05
CA ASP A 137 9.40 6.08 -0.43
C ASP A 137 10.31 7.28 -0.08
N ASP A 138 10.34 8.29 -0.95
CA ASP A 138 11.11 9.54 -0.79
C ASP A 138 10.21 10.75 -0.45
N LEU A 139 9.00 10.53 0.11
CA LEU A 139 8.03 11.59 0.37
C LEU A 139 8.54 12.75 1.25
N PRO A 140 9.36 12.53 2.31
CA PRO A 140 9.95 13.62 3.09
C PRO A 140 10.81 14.57 2.24
N ASP A 141 11.47 14.06 1.20
CA ASP A 141 12.42 14.84 0.39
C ASP A 141 11.73 15.72 -0.65
N VAL A 142 10.43 15.51 -0.88
CA VAL A 142 9.63 16.29 -1.86
C VAL A 142 9.40 17.72 -1.39
N SER A 143 9.11 17.93 -0.10
CA SER A 143 8.94 19.26 0.47
C SER A 143 9.05 19.27 1.99
N LYS A 144 9.57 20.37 2.55
CA LYS A 144 9.63 20.62 4.00
C LYS A 144 8.26 20.53 4.68
N ARG A 145 7.18 20.93 3.97
CA ARG A 145 5.81 20.85 4.50
C ARG A 145 5.35 19.41 4.64
N LEU A 146 5.64 18.56 3.65
CA LEU A 146 5.37 17.13 3.72
C LEU A 146 6.20 16.44 4.81
N GLU A 147 7.49 16.76 4.91
CA GLU A 147 8.34 16.29 6.00
C GLU A 147 7.77 16.65 7.38
N SER A 148 7.40 17.91 7.59
CA SER A 148 6.78 18.39 8.83
C SER A 148 5.47 17.65 9.13
N SER A 149 4.64 17.42 8.11
CA SER A 149 3.37 16.70 8.25
C SER A 149 3.58 15.23 8.60
N LEU A 150 4.56 14.57 7.97
CA LEU A 150 4.96 13.20 8.29
C LEU A 150 5.54 13.09 9.69
N ASN A 151 6.35 14.06 10.12
CA ASN A 151 6.89 14.12 11.47
C ASN A 151 5.78 14.34 12.51
N TRP A 152 4.77 15.14 12.20
CA TRP A 152 3.58 15.29 13.03
C TRP A 152 2.80 13.98 13.16
N VAL A 153 2.51 13.30 12.04
CA VAL A 153 1.86 11.98 12.04
C VAL A 153 2.69 10.99 12.85
N LYS A 154 3.99 10.88 12.58
CA LYS A 154 4.92 10.01 13.30
C LYS A 154 4.88 10.27 14.81
N THR A 155 4.89 11.53 15.23
CA THR A 155 4.81 11.91 16.65
C THR A 155 3.50 11.48 17.29
N LYS A 156 2.37 11.67 16.61
CA LYS A 156 1.05 11.21 17.10
C LYS A 156 1.03 9.68 17.21
N THR A 157 1.50 8.98 16.19
CA THR A 157 1.56 7.52 16.16
C THR A 157 2.49 6.96 17.25
N CYS A 158 3.62 7.62 17.54
CA CYS A 158 4.50 7.24 18.65
C CYS A 158 3.78 7.27 20.01
N LYS A 159 2.88 8.25 20.24
CA LYS A 159 2.09 8.32 21.49
C LYS A 159 1.14 7.14 21.65
N ILE A 160 0.64 6.59 20.53
CA ILE A 160 -0.29 5.45 20.51
C ILE A 160 0.38 4.15 20.00
N ARG A 161 1.71 4.03 20.06
CA ARG A 161 2.46 2.92 19.45
C ARG A 161 2.02 1.52 19.90
N LYS A 162 1.59 1.38 21.16
CA LYS A 162 1.04 0.11 21.69
C LYS A 162 -0.26 -0.27 21.01
N LEU A 163 -1.17 0.69 20.84
CA LEU A 163 -2.43 0.48 20.14
C LEU A 163 -2.20 0.14 18.66
N VAL A 164 -1.33 0.89 17.98
CA VAL A 164 -1.01 0.66 16.57
C VAL A 164 -0.38 -0.72 16.36
N HIS A 165 0.47 -1.16 17.29
CA HIS A 165 1.04 -2.51 17.27
C HIS A 165 -0.03 -3.61 17.37
N VAL A 166 -1.00 -3.46 18.30
CA VAL A 166 -2.12 -4.41 18.43
C VAL A 166 -3.00 -4.38 17.18
N LEU A 167 -3.36 -3.18 16.70
CA LEU A 167 -4.15 -2.99 15.49
C LEU A 167 -3.50 -3.68 14.31
N GLN A 168 -2.19 -3.52 14.12
CA GLN A 168 -1.48 -4.16 13.02
C GLN A 168 -1.60 -5.69 13.04
N ILE A 169 -1.54 -6.33 14.22
CA ILE A 169 -1.69 -7.78 14.34
C ILE A 169 -3.12 -8.18 13.98
N VAL A 170 -4.12 -7.51 14.57
CA VAL A 170 -5.54 -7.79 14.35
C VAL A 170 -5.91 -7.59 12.88
N THR A 171 -5.56 -6.44 12.30
CA THR A 171 -5.83 -6.15 10.89
C THR A 171 -5.08 -7.10 9.97
N GLY A 172 -3.89 -7.57 10.37
CA GLY A 172 -3.13 -8.59 9.66
C GLY A 172 -3.88 -9.93 9.60
N LEU A 173 -4.45 -10.40 10.72
CA LEU A 173 -5.27 -11.62 10.75
C LEU A 173 -6.53 -11.48 9.88
N VAL A 174 -7.19 -10.31 9.91
CA VAL A 174 -8.34 -10.05 9.04
C VAL A 174 -7.96 -10.09 7.56
N CYS A 175 -6.80 -9.54 7.17
CA CYS A 175 -6.30 -9.66 5.80
C CYS A 175 -6.09 -11.12 5.36
N ILE A 176 -5.53 -11.97 6.23
CA ILE A 176 -5.37 -13.40 5.93
C ILE A 176 -6.74 -14.07 5.78
N TYR A 177 -7.68 -13.80 6.69
CA TYR A 177 -9.04 -14.31 6.59
C TYR A 177 -9.73 -13.89 5.29
N CYS A 178 -9.71 -12.59 4.94
CA CYS A 178 -10.28 -12.10 3.69
C CYS A 178 -9.60 -12.73 2.46
N SER A 179 -8.27 -12.87 2.47
CA SER A 179 -7.55 -13.55 1.39
C SER A 179 -8.02 -14.99 1.20
N SER A 180 -8.13 -15.76 2.29
CA SER A 180 -8.63 -17.13 2.26
C SER A 180 -10.09 -17.22 1.82
N ALA A 181 -10.95 -16.30 2.26
CA ALA A 181 -12.35 -16.27 1.87
C ALA A 181 -12.51 -16.00 0.35
N VAL A 182 -11.77 -15.03 -0.18
CA VAL A 182 -11.75 -14.72 -1.62
C VAL A 182 -11.19 -15.90 -2.41
N LEU A 183 -10.14 -16.57 -1.91
CA LEU A 183 -9.57 -17.75 -2.54
C LEU A 183 -10.60 -18.89 -2.63
N LEU A 184 -11.25 -19.23 -1.52
CA LEU A 184 -12.28 -20.28 -1.49
C LEU A 184 -13.43 -19.98 -2.43
N HIS A 185 -13.94 -18.74 -2.43
CA HIS A 185 -14.97 -18.31 -3.36
C HIS A 185 -14.52 -18.44 -4.84
N THR A 186 -13.26 -18.08 -5.13
CA THR A 186 -12.70 -18.18 -6.47
C THR A 186 -12.52 -19.61 -6.94
N LEU A 187 -12.19 -20.53 -6.03
CA LEU A 187 -12.10 -21.96 -6.33
C LEU A 187 -13.49 -22.56 -6.63
N SER A 188 -14.55 -22.06 -6.00
CA SER A 188 -15.93 -22.47 -6.33
C SER A 188 -16.47 -21.82 -7.61
N GLU A 189 -16.06 -20.58 -7.89
CA GLU A 189 -16.57 -19.77 -9.00
C GLU A 189 -15.38 -19.11 -9.75
N PRO A 190 -14.77 -19.82 -10.71
CA PRO A 190 -13.50 -19.40 -11.32
C PRO A 190 -13.64 -18.30 -12.37
N THR A 191 -14.85 -17.80 -12.64
CA THR A 191 -15.13 -16.79 -13.67
C THR A 191 -14.33 -15.49 -13.51
N ARG A 192 -13.89 -15.17 -12.28
CA ARG A 192 -13.05 -13.99 -11.99
C ARG A 192 -11.68 -14.35 -11.39
N ALA A 193 -11.17 -15.54 -11.67
CA ALA A 193 -9.96 -16.05 -11.03
C ALA A 193 -8.73 -15.16 -11.23
N LEU A 194 -8.51 -14.63 -12.43
CA LEU A 194 -7.39 -13.75 -12.71
C LEU A 194 -7.47 -12.46 -11.89
N GLN A 195 -8.63 -11.82 -11.84
CA GLN A 195 -8.80 -10.55 -11.13
C GLN A 195 -8.75 -10.75 -9.61
N ASN A 196 -9.37 -11.82 -9.11
CA ASN A 196 -9.31 -12.19 -7.71
C ASN A 196 -7.88 -12.57 -7.30
N SER A 197 -7.03 -13.10 -8.19
CA SER A 197 -5.66 -13.47 -7.86
C SER A 197 -4.83 -12.27 -7.33
N PHE A 198 -4.99 -11.08 -7.92
CA PHE A 198 -4.33 -9.86 -7.44
C PHE A 198 -4.80 -9.48 -6.03
N LEU A 199 -6.10 -9.57 -5.76
CA LEU A 199 -6.66 -9.31 -4.44
C LEU A 199 -6.20 -10.35 -3.41
N ILE A 200 -6.27 -11.64 -3.74
CA ILE A 200 -5.87 -12.75 -2.87
C ILE A 200 -4.41 -12.58 -2.47
N ILE A 201 -3.52 -12.43 -3.46
CA ILE A 201 -2.07 -12.30 -3.23
C ILE A 201 -1.77 -11.04 -2.43
N SER A 202 -2.35 -9.89 -2.80
CA SER A 202 -2.06 -8.63 -2.12
C SER A 202 -2.54 -8.60 -0.67
N LEU A 203 -3.75 -9.12 -0.39
CA LEU A 203 -4.26 -9.30 0.97
C LEU A 203 -3.39 -10.27 1.77
N PHE A 204 -2.98 -11.39 1.17
CA PHE A 204 -2.12 -12.37 1.84
C PHE A 204 -0.78 -11.75 2.24
N ILE A 205 -0.10 -11.08 1.29
CA ILE A 205 1.17 -10.39 1.57
C ILE A 205 0.95 -9.30 2.63
N THR A 206 -0.10 -8.49 2.53
CA THR A 206 -0.43 -7.46 3.52
C THR A 206 -0.63 -8.06 4.92
N GLY A 207 -1.36 -9.18 5.02
CA GLY A 207 -1.57 -9.91 6.28
C GLY A 207 -0.27 -10.47 6.86
N VAL A 208 0.51 -11.19 6.07
CA VAL A 208 1.79 -11.78 6.50
C VAL A 208 2.76 -10.71 6.96
N ILE A 209 2.85 -9.60 6.22
CA ILE A 209 3.77 -8.50 6.54
C ILE A 209 3.32 -7.74 7.79
N ALA A 210 2.03 -7.52 7.98
CA ALA A 210 1.48 -6.94 9.19
C ALA A 210 1.84 -7.78 10.44
N LEU A 211 1.69 -9.10 10.33
CA LEU A 211 2.06 -10.04 11.39
C LEU A 211 3.58 -10.10 11.60
N ALA A 212 4.38 -10.07 10.53
CA ALA A 212 5.84 -10.06 10.62
C ALA A 212 6.37 -8.78 11.30
N HIS A 213 5.84 -7.62 10.92
CA HIS A 213 6.13 -6.34 11.59
C HIS A 213 5.64 -6.34 13.04
N GLY A 214 4.50 -6.99 13.32
CA GLY A 214 3.96 -7.19 14.66
C GLY A 214 4.94 -7.99 15.51
N LYS A 215 5.35 -9.18 15.04
CA LYS A 215 6.36 -10.03 15.69
C LYS A 215 7.68 -9.30 15.94
N ARG A 216 8.13 -8.46 15.00
CA ARG A 216 9.35 -7.65 15.12
C ARG A 216 9.18 -6.40 15.97
N LYS A 217 7.97 -6.14 16.50
CA LYS A 217 7.65 -4.96 17.31
C LYS A 217 8.00 -3.65 16.60
N ALA A 218 7.84 -3.60 15.27
CA ALA A 218 8.33 -2.49 14.43
C ALA A 218 7.88 -1.11 14.96
N TRP A 219 6.60 -0.96 15.31
CA TRP A 219 6.06 0.27 15.88
C TRP A 219 6.54 0.60 17.29
N LEU A 220 6.81 -0.42 18.11
CA LEU A 220 7.28 -0.19 19.48
C LEU A 220 8.74 0.29 19.49
N ASN A 221 9.51 -0.11 18.47
CA ASN A 221 10.91 0.25 18.28
C ASN A 221 11.10 1.54 17.45
N MET A 222 10.03 2.22 17.01
CA MET A 222 10.16 3.49 16.31
C MET A 222 10.51 4.62 17.27
N GLU A 223 11.62 5.29 16.99
CA GLU A 223 12.06 6.48 17.72
C GLU A 223 11.33 7.73 17.23
N PRO A 224 10.95 8.64 18.14
CA PRO A 224 10.39 9.93 17.76
C PRO A 224 11.42 10.76 16.96
N PRO A 225 10.97 11.67 16.07
CA PRO A 225 11.89 12.61 15.42
C PRO A 225 12.59 13.49 16.46
N GLU A 226 13.86 13.84 16.24
CA GLU A 226 14.65 14.63 17.18
C GLU A 226 14.05 16.05 17.37
N ALA A 227 14.01 16.52 18.62
CA ALA A 227 13.34 17.79 18.98
C ALA A 227 13.91 19.03 18.28
N ASN A 228 15.17 18.97 17.80
CA ASN A 228 15.83 20.07 17.11
C ASN A 228 15.36 20.28 15.67
N GLN A 229 14.65 19.33 15.06
CA GLN A 229 14.09 19.49 13.71
C GLN A 229 12.82 20.38 13.68
N CYS A 230 12.17 20.61 14.83
CA CYS A 230 10.91 21.38 14.90
C CYS A 230 11.07 22.86 15.33
N ARG A 231 12.26 23.32 15.74
CA ARG A 231 12.47 24.69 16.27
C ARG A 231 13.04 25.70 15.28
N GLY A 232 13.27 25.31 14.02
CA GLY A 232 13.96 26.16 13.04
C GLY A 232 13.14 27.25 12.35
N HIS A 233 11.86 27.44 12.68
CA HIS A 233 11.01 28.43 11.99
C HIS A 233 10.00 29.08 12.95
N HIS A 234 10.44 30.17 13.58
CA HIS A 234 9.60 31.33 13.88
C HIS A 234 10.12 32.51 13.05
#